data_AF-A0A844DHL3-F1
#
_entry.id   AF-A0A844DHL3-F1
#
_cell.length_a   1.000
_cell.length_b   1.000
_cell.length_c   1.000
_cell.angle_alpha   90.00
_cell.angle_beta   90.00
_cell.angle_gamma   90.00
#
_symmetry.space_group_name_H-M   'P 1'
#
loop_
_entity.id
_entity.type
_entity.pdbx_description
1 polymer ?
#
loop_
_entity_poly.entity_id
_entity_poly.type
_entity_poly.pdbx_seq_one_letter_code
_entity_poly.pdbx_strand_id
1 'polypeptide(L)'
;MAENEISTQAPATEVVEPIYLDQTAKDNGRKLDQMTAALLGMSSSLGVIARAQTGVVEEMDYNGIKAVVAAGNAPAVFPVGTQLVNTYTAKDGKVYDCPWDVVKTDDIAEGETGTTAPAMVLQMHYASLEDIQFSAYQAFYVVPEAGLVAGTYNINMGLDWGTNVKTGTSYQFTLTKNAPAGARLTGFYNAPDVAPANWKVYVYKDQQKSELLETCNVSAGSAGTNLGTFLAKPNGNLNSLHSVGYGDNRWYKSAYRQYLNSDQAAGAWWTPQDSWDMKPDQADTVPGFLAGFSDDFKNALTRVKVVTYGNTVTDDGSAVVTYDKIFLPSLEEIYCSPQVSGEGTYWPYWKERTGAKTPQALWQTYPLRITRDLAQRTVGRHVRLRSAFRGSGNIAFGVTSSGGVGYWGAVYAYRCAPACKMTNLVK
;
A
#
# COMPACT_ATOMS: atom_id res chain seq x y z
N MET A 1 -21.58 -17.81 98.22
CA MET A 1 -20.14 -17.97 97.91
C MET A 1 -20.05 -18.73 96.60
N ALA A 2 -19.03 -18.38 95.80
CA ALA A 2 -18.75 -18.78 94.42
C ALA A 2 -19.40 -17.90 93.34
N GLU A 3 -18.54 -17.46 92.43
CA GLU A 3 -18.58 -16.25 91.62
C GLU A 3 -19.28 -16.42 90.27
N ASN A 4 -19.75 -15.28 89.75
CA ASN A 4 -20.11 -15.05 88.36
C ASN A 4 -18.88 -15.22 87.46
N GLU A 5 -18.97 -16.09 86.46
CA GLU A 5 -18.28 -15.86 85.19
C GLU A 5 -19.27 -15.92 84.03
N ILE A 6 -19.29 -14.79 83.32
CA ILE A 6 -20.12 -14.46 82.17
C ILE A 6 -19.52 -15.18 80.96
N SER A 7 -20.26 -16.10 80.34
CA SER A 7 -19.93 -16.59 79.00
C SER A 7 -20.77 -15.84 77.97
N THR A 8 -20.12 -14.91 77.29
CA THR A 8 -20.65 -14.12 76.18
C THR A 8 -20.85 -15.02 74.95
N GLN A 9 -22.09 -15.07 74.44
CA GLN A 9 -22.35 -15.46 73.06
C GLN A 9 -21.66 -14.44 72.14
N ALA A 10 -20.64 -14.89 71.40
CA ALA A 10 -20.11 -14.15 70.26
C ALA A 10 -21.04 -14.36 69.04
N PRO A 11 -21.30 -13.32 68.23
CA PRO A 11 -22.33 -13.32 67.20
C PRO A 11 -21.98 -14.24 66.03
N ALA A 12 -23.01 -14.80 65.40
CA ALA A 12 -22.91 -15.43 64.10
C ALA A 12 -22.24 -14.46 63.13
N THR A 13 -21.10 -14.87 62.58
CA THR A 13 -20.45 -14.15 61.49
C THR A 13 -21.38 -14.24 60.28
N GLU A 14 -21.98 -13.12 59.91
CA GLU A 14 -22.59 -12.94 58.60
C GLU A 14 -21.53 -13.32 57.55
N VAL A 15 -21.77 -14.39 56.80
CA VAL A 15 -20.98 -14.71 55.61
C VAL A 15 -21.42 -13.70 54.54
N VAL A 16 -20.76 -12.56 54.51
CA VAL A 16 -20.88 -11.56 53.44
C VAL A 16 -20.10 -12.08 52.24
N GLU A 17 -20.86 -12.57 51.26
CA GLU A 17 -20.51 -12.87 49.85
C GLU A 17 -19.56 -14.06 49.55
N PRO A 18 -19.81 -14.81 48.46
CA PRO A 18 -18.94 -15.91 48.04
C PRO A 18 -17.60 -15.39 47.51
N ILE A 19 -16.50 -15.84 48.12
CA ILE A 19 -15.12 -15.60 47.65
C ILE A 19 -14.88 -16.40 46.36
N TYR A 20 -14.94 -15.72 45.22
CA TYR A 20 -14.34 -16.17 43.95
C TYR A 20 -13.59 -15.02 43.28
N LEU A 21 -12.50 -14.55 43.90
CA LEU A 21 -11.67 -13.46 43.33
C LEU A 21 -10.16 -13.60 43.62
N ASP A 22 -9.62 -14.82 43.75
CA ASP A 22 -8.17 -14.97 43.73
C ASP A 22 -7.62 -14.90 42.28
N GLN A 23 -6.34 -14.53 42.16
CA GLN A 23 -5.65 -14.43 40.87
C GLN A 23 -5.70 -15.74 40.09
N THR A 24 -5.75 -16.87 40.78
CA THR A 24 -5.82 -18.21 40.20
C THR A 24 -7.15 -18.45 39.48
N ALA A 25 -8.28 -18.01 40.02
CA ALA A 25 -9.58 -18.08 39.34
C ALA A 25 -9.62 -17.20 38.09
N LYS A 26 -9.02 -15.99 38.14
CA LYS A 26 -8.88 -15.11 36.96
C LYS A 26 -7.95 -15.71 35.91
N ASP A 27 -6.84 -16.29 36.33
CA ASP A 27 -5.89 -16.97 35.43
C ASP A 27 -6.52 -18.22 34.81
N ASN A 28 -7.32 -18.97 35.57
CA ASN A 28 -8.07 -20.12 35.07
C ASN A 28 -9.20 -19.71 34.13
N GLY A 29 -9.90 -18.61 34.40
CA GLY A 29 -10.87 -18.02 33.46
C GLY A 29 -10.19 -17.61 32.16
N ARG A 30 -9.05 -16.91 32.23
CA ARG A 30 -8.25 -16.57 31.05
C ARG A 30 -7.76 -17.80 30.30
N LYS A 31 -7.33 -18.86 31.00
CA LYS A 31 -6.95 -20.14 30.38
C LYS A 31 -8.13 -20.82 29.71
N LEU A 32 -9.33 -20.75 30.29
CA LEU A 32 -10.55 -21.29 29.71
C LEU A 32 -10.99 -20.50 28.47
N ASP A 33 -10.88 -19.17 28.50
CA ASP A 33 -11.09 -18.30 27.33
C ASP A 33 -10.05 -18.59 26.25
N GLN A 34 -8.79 -18.80 26.63
CA GLN A 34 -7.72 -19.22 25.73
C GLN A 34 -7.98 -20.60 25.13
N MET A 35 -8.44 -21.57 25.91
CA MET A 35 -8.82 -22.89 25.43
C MET A 35 -10.02 -22.81 24.50
N THR A 36 -11.01 -21.97 24.79
CA THR A 36 -12.21 -21.79 23.95
C THR A 36 -11.85 -21.10 22.63
N ALA A 37 -11.03 -20.05 22.67
CA ALA A 37 -10.49 -19.40 21.49
C ALA A 37 -9.58 -20.34 20.68
N ALA A 38 -8.76 -21.16 21.34
CA ALA A 38 -7.96 -22.19 20.69
C ALA A 38 -8.85 -23.28 20.08
N LEU A 39 -9.95 -23.69 20.71
CA LEU A 39 -10.87 -24.69 20.15
C LEU A 39 -11.61 -24.16 18.91
N LEU A 40 -12.04 -22.89 18.93
CA LEU A 40 -12.63 -22.18 17.79
C LEU A 40 -11.61 -21.92 16.66
N GLY A 41 -10.36 -21.66 17.04
CA GLY A 41 -9.24 -21.53 16.14
C GLY A 41 -8.80 -22.86 15.51
N MET A 42 -8.84 -23.94 16.29
CA MET A 42 -8.55 -25.30 15.84
C MET A 42 -9.67 -25.84 14.96
N SER A 43 -10.94 -25.52 15.22
CA SER A 43 -12.04 -25.90 14.32
C SER A 43 -11.98 -25.15 12.98
N SER A 44 -11.56 -23.88 12.96
CA SER A 44 -11.32 -23.12 11.73
C SER A 44 -10.09 -23.63 10.96
N SER A 45 -8.97 -23.91 11.63
CA SER A 45 -7.76 -24.45 10.98
C SER A 45 -7.89 -25.93 10.55
N LEU A 46 -8.52 -26.80 11.35
CA LEU A 46 -8.85 -28.18 10.94
C LEU A 46 -9.89 -28.19 9.81
N GLY A 47 -10.82 -27.23 9.79
CA GLY A 47 -11.69 -26.98 8.65
C GLY A 47 -10.89 -26.67 7.39
N VAL A 48 -9.96 -25.71 7.44
CA VAL A 48 -9.12 -25.33 6.29
C VAL A 48 -8.24 -26.48 5.79
N ILE A 49 -7.59 -27.25 6.70
CA ILE A 49 -6.71 -28.37 6.32
C ILE A 49 -7.50 -29.58 5.79
N ALA A 50 -8.65 -29.93 6.38
CA ALA A 50 -9.48 -31.03 5.91
C ALA A 50 -10.22 -30.70 4.60
N ARG A 51 -10.49 -29.41 4.32
CA ARG A 51 -11.33 -28.98 3.19
C ARG A 51 -10.56 -28.49 1.97
N ALA A 52 -9.26 -28.19 2.12
CA ALA A 52 -8.32 -28.10 1.00
C ALA A 52 -8.20 -29.44 0.21
N GLN A 53 -8.58 -30.56 0.83
CA GLN A 53 -8.68 -31.87 0.15
C GLN A 53 -10.01 -32.10 -0.58
N THR A 54 -11.07 -31.33 -0.28
CA THR A 54 -12.44 -31.55 -0.81
C THR A 54 -12.92 -30.49 -1.80
N GLY A 55 -12.18 -29.38 -1.99
CA GLY A 55 -12.51 -28.34 -2.96
C GLY A 55 -13.64 -27.38 -2.54
N VAL A 56 -14.04 -27.40 -1.26
CA VAL A 56 -15.03 -26.47 -0.71
C VAL A 56 -14.29 -25.44 0.17
N VAL A 57 -14.13 -24.21 -0.35
CA VAL A 57 -13.65 -23.07 0.45
C VAL A 57 -14.86 -22.47 1.15
N GLU A 58 -15.02 -22.73 2.45
CA GLU A 58 -15.92 -21.91 3.27
C GLU A 58 -15.24 -20.56 3.55
N GLU A 59 -16.04 -19.50 3.59
CA GLU A 59 -15.58 -18.15 3.87
C GLU A 59 -14.94 -18.07 5.26
N MET A 60 -13.86 -17.29 5.39
CA MET A 60 -13.17 -17.11 6.68
C MET A 60 -14.13 -16.58 7.75
N ASP A 61 -14.16 -17.22 8.93
CA ASP A 61 -14.81 -16.63 10.11
C ASP A 61 -13.94 -15.48 10.66
N TYR A 62 -14.09 -14.30 10.06
CA TYR A 62 -13.34 -13.11 10.44
C TYR A 62 -13.56 -12.71 11.90
N ASN A 63 -14.75 -12.94 12.46
CA ASN A 63 -15.04 -12.62 13.85
C ASN A 63 -14.31 -13.58 14.79
N GLY A 64 -14.33 -14.89 14.50
CA GLY A 64 -13.54 -15.89 15.22
C GLY A 64 -12.04 -15.61 15.15
N ILE A 65 -11.51 -15.29 13.96
CA ILE A 65 -10.10 -14.91 13.77
C ILE A 65 -9.76 -13.70 14.65
N LYS A 66 -10.56 -12.64 14.60
CA LYS A 66 -10.32 -11.43 15.39
C LYS A 66 -10.41 -11.69 16.89
N ALA A 67 -11.31 -12.56 17.35
CA ALA A 67 -11.41 -12.94 18.75
C ALA A 67 -10.14 -13.66 19.23
N VAL A 68 -9.61 -14.59 18.41
CA VAL A 68 -8.33 -15.27 18.67
C VAL A 68 -7.17 -14.27 18.76
N VAL A 69 -7.13 -13.31 17.83
CA VAL A 69 -6.10 -12.25 17.81
C VAL A 69 -6.21 -11.37 19.05
N ALA A 70 -7.41 -10.90 19.39
CA ALA A 70 -7.65 -10.05 20.56
C ALA A 70 -7.29 -10.75 21.88
N ALA A 71 -7.46 -12.08 21.95
CA ALA A 71 -7.06 -12.89 23.08
C ALA A 71 -5.53 -13.17 23.14
N GLY A 72 -4.76 -12.75 22.13
CA GLY A 72 -3.31 -12.98 22.04
C GLY A 72 -2.93 -14.41 21.66
N ASN A 73 -3.87 -15.21 21.12
CA ASN A 73 -3.66 -16.63 20.82
C ASN A 73 -3.29 -16.89 19.35
N ALA A 74 -3.19 -15.85 18.52
CA ALA A 74 -2.84 -15.98 17.11
C ALA A 74 -1.54 -16.79 16.86
N PRO A 75 -0.44 -16.62 17.61
CA PRO A 75 0.76 -17.44 17.41
C PRO A 75 0.55 -18.96 17.59
N ALA A 76 -0.38 -19.36 18.48
CA ALA A 76 -0.67 -20.77 18.74
C ALA A 76 -1.68 -21.36 17.74
N VAL A 77 -2.65 -20.55 17.31
CA VAL A 77 -3.76 -20.99 16.45
C VAL A 77 -3.43 -20.86 14.96
N PHE A 78 -2.77 -19.77 14.61
CA PHE A 78 -2.42 -19.40 13.24
C PHE A 78 -0.90 -19.19 13.16
N PRO A 79 -0.09 -20.26 13.28
CA PRO A 79 1.37 -20.12 13.18
C PRO A 79 1.77 -19.47 11.85
N VAL A 80 2.96 -18.88 11.84
CA VAL A 80 3.54 -18.22 10.65
C VAL A 80 3.46 -19.16 9.44
N GLY A 81 3.00 -18.64 8.30
CA GLY A 81 2.79 -19.41 7.06
C GLY A 81 1.45 -20.15 6.97
N THR A 82 0.60 -20.09 7.99
CA THR A 82 -0.81 -20.54 7.86
C THR A 82 -1.49 -19.79 6.73
N GLN A 83 -2.22 -20.51 5.87
CA GLN A 83 -3.00 -19.91 4.79
C GLN A 83 -4.47 -19.81 5.19
N LEU A 84 -5.01 -18.61 5.13
CA LEU A 84 -6.43 -18.35 5.26
C LEU A 84 -6.98 -17.96 3.90
N VAL A 85 -8.00 -18.65 3.41
CA VAL A 85 -8.46 -18.53 2.02
C VAL A 85 -9.79 -17.79 1.97
N ASN A 86 -9.87 -16.74 1.16
CA ASN A 86 -11.14 -16.16 0.72
C ASN A 86 -11.24 -16.21 -0.81
N THR A 87 -12.36 -15.74 -1.36
CA THR A 87 -12.55 -15.66 -2.80
C THR A 87 -12.34 -14.25 -3.31
N TYR A 88 -11.79 -14.12 -4.52
CA TYR A 88 -11.68 -12.85 -5.25
C TYR A 88 -12.44 -12.95 -6.58
N THR A 89 -13.38 -12.05 -6.81
CA THR A 89 -14.12 -11.91 -8.06
C THR A 89 -13.42 -10.88 -8.94
N ALA A 90 -12.93 -11.31 -10.10
CA ALA A 90 -12.28 -10.46 -11.07
C ALA A 90 -13.28 -9.58 -11.84
N LYS A 91 -12.77 -8.59 -12.58
CA LYS A 91 -13.59 -7.66 -13.37
C LYS A 91 -14.41 -8.33 -14.49
N ASP A 92 -14.02 -9.54 -14.91
CA ASP A 92 -14.74 -10.38 -15.87
C ASP A 92 -15.79 -11.30 -15.21
N GLY A 93 -15.96 -11.19 -13.89
CA GLY A 93 -16.88 -12.02 -13.09
C GLY A 93 -16.29 -13.38 -12.67
N LYS A 94 -15.06 -13.72 -13.08
CA LYS A 94 -14.44 -14.98 -12.69
C LYS A 94 -13.99 -14.95 -11.22
N VAL A 95 -14.32 -16.01 -10.49
CA VAL A 95 -13.98 -16.16 -9.08
C VAL A 95 -12.70 -16.99 -8.92
N TYR A 96 -11.81 -16.57 -8.03
CA TYR A 96 -10.54 -17.22 -7.71
C TYR A 96 -10.42 -17.47 -6.21
N ASP A 97 -9.89 -18.63 -5.82
CA ASP A 97 -9.40 -18.84 -4.45
C ASP A 97 -8.17 -17.95 -4.24
N CYS A 98 -8.27 -17.08 -3.25
CA CYS A 98 -7.30 -16.06 -2.87
C CYS A 98 -6.73 -16.38 -1.47
N PRO A 99 -5.68 -17.22 -1.37
CA PRO A 99 -5.02 -17.49 -0.10
C PRO A 99 -4.23 -16.28 0.39
N TRP A 100 -4.32 -16.04 1.70
CA TRP A 100 -3.54 -15.06 2.44
C TRP A 100 -2.67 -15.78 3.48
N ASP A 101 -1.37 -15.54 3.43
CA ASP A 101 -0.40 -16.08 4.38
C ASP A 101 -0.39 -15.24 5.67
N VAL A 102 -0.38 -15.90 6.81
CA VAL A 102 -0.08 -15.27 8.09
C VAL A 102 1.41 -14.95 8.13
N VAL A 103 1.75 -13.67 7.94
CA VAL A 103 3.14 -13.22 7.83
C VAL A 103 3.74 -12.77 9.16
N LYS A 104 2.88 -12.33 10.08
CA LYS A 104 3.25 -11.96 11.46
C LYS A 104 2.07 -12.22 12.39
N THR A 105 2.29 -13.02 13.42
CA THR A 105 1.24 -13.54 14.32
C THR A 105 0.92 -12.61 15.49
N ASP A 106 1.90 -11.79 15.89
CA ASP A 106 1.88 -10.94 17.08
C ASP A 106 2.33 -9.53 16.71
N ASP A 107 1.38 -8.72 16.28
CA ASP A 107 1.60 -7.32 15.96
C ASP A 107 0.68 -6.41 16.77
N ILE A 108 0.94 -5.11 16.73
CA ILE A 108 0.05 -4.09 17.29
C ILE A 108 -0.46 -3.23 16.13
N ALA A 109 -1.78 -3.17 16.00
CA ALA A 109 -2.44 -2.18 15.15
C ALA A 109 -2.54 -0.86 15.91
N GLU A 110 -2.33 0.25 15.22
CA GLU A 110 -2.56 1.60 15.73
C GLU A 110 -3.58 2.28 14.79
N GLY A 111 -4.64 2.84 15.37
CA GLY A 111 -5.70 3.55 14.66
C GLY A 111 -5.46 5.04 14.55
N GLU A 112 -6.34 5.74 13.81
CA GLU A 112 -6.22 7.18 13.54
C GLU A 112 -6.18 8.06 14.80
N THR A 113 -6.82 7.60 15.87
CA THR A 113 -6.87 8.28 17.18
C THR A 113 -5.70 7.93 18.10
N GLY A 114 -4.73 7.12 17.64
CA GLY A 114 -3.64 6.58 18.45
C GLY A 114 -4.05 5.39 19.32
N THR A 115 -5.29 4.91 19.21
CA THR A 115 -5.75 3.68 19.86
C THR A 115 -4.98 2.47 19.34
N THR A 116 -4.68 1.51 20.20
CA THR A 116 -3.95 0.30 19.83
C THR A 116 -4.70 -0.97 20.19
N ALA A 117 -4.47 -2.02 19.40
CA ALA A 117 -5.03 -3.35 19.65
C ALA A 117 -4.10 -4.45 19.13
N PRO A 118 -4.14 -5.67 19.70
CA PRO A 118 -3.49 -6.83 19.11
C PRO A 118 -3.91 -7.03 17.65
N ALA A 119 -2.96 -7.42 16.83
CA ALA A 119 -3.15 -7.64 15.41
C ALA A 119 -2.37 -8.85 14.90
N MET A 120 -2.92 -9.48 13.87
CA MET A 120 -2.23 -10.46 13.04
C MET A 120 -2.16 -9.90 11.62
N VAL A 121 -0.99 -10.01 10.99
CA VAL A 121 -0.76 -9.50 9.63
C VAL A 121 -0.95 -10.64 8.63
N LEU A 122 -1.80 -10.39 7.64
CA LEU A 122 -2.02 -11.27 6.50
C LEU A 122 -1.42 -10.63 5.25
N GLN A 123 -0.75 -11.42 4.41
CA GLN A 123 -0.30 -11.01 3.09
C GLN A 123 -0.89 -11.93 2.02
N MET A 124 -1.42 -11.37 0.94
CA MET A 124 -1.90 -12.15 -0.19
C MET A 124 -0.76 -13.04 -0.74
N HIS A 125 -0.99 -14.35 -0.83
CA HIS A 125 0.05 -15.31 -1.22
C HIS A 125 0.44 -15.19 -2.70
N TYR A 126 -0.57 -14.97 -3.55
CA TYR A 126 -0.40 -14.72 -4.97
C TYR A 126 -0.44 -13.22 -5.28
N ALA A 127 0.09 -12.84 -6.44
CA ALA A 127 0.01 -11.49 -6.95
C ALA A 127 -1.41 -11.19 -7.47
N SER A 128 -1.85 -9.94 -7.31
CA SER A 128 -3.10 -9.39 -7.83
C SER A 128 -3.30 -9.70 -9.32
N LEU A 129 -4.55 -9.64 -9.78
CA LEU A 129 -4.92 -9.89 -11.18
C LEU A 129 -4.64 -8.72 -12.14
N GLU A 130 -4.49 -7.51 -11.59
CA GLU A 130 -4.40 -6.29 -12.38
C GLU A 130 -3.04 -5.63 -12.16
N ASP A 131 -2.45 -5.14 -13.26
CA ASP A 131 -1.25 -4.31 -13.26
C ASP A 131 -1.63 -2.86 -13.04
N ILE A 132 -1.13 -2.21 -12.00
CA ILE A 132 -1.53 -0.85 -11.61
C ILE A 132 -0.31 0.06 -11.60
N GLN A 133 -0.43 1.26 -12.19
CA GLN A 133 0.59 2.29 -12.05
C GLN A 133 0.69 2.76 -10.60
N PHE A 134 1.91 2.97 -10.10
CA PHE A 134 2.08 3.57 -8.79
C PHE A 134 1.65 5.04 -8.81
N SER A 135 1.99 5.73 -9.90
CA SER A 135 1.54 7.08 -10.22
C SER A 135 1.65 7.26 -11.74
N ALA A 136 0.70 7.95 -12.35
CA ALA A 136 0.80 8.31 -13.76
C ALA A 136 1.89 9.36 -13.98
N TYR A 137 2.23 9.63 -15.24
CA TYR A 137 2.99 10.85 -15.57
C TYR A 137 2.21 12.06 -15.07
N GLN A 138 2.83 12.91 -14.25
CA GLN A 138 2.16 14.09 -13.74
C GLN A 138 2.16 15.24 -14.78
N ALA A 139 1.23 16.17 -14.63
CA ALA A 139 1.30 17.45 -15.32
C ALA A 139 2.55 18.21 -14.86
N PHE A 140 3.15 18.96 -15.78
CA PHE A 140 4.23 19.87 -15.46
C PHE A 140 3.75 21.30 -15.26
N TYR A 141 2.61 21.68 -15.85
CA TYR A 141 2.05 23.03 -15.77
C TYR A 141 0.52 23.00 -15.67
N VAL A 142 -0.03 23.76 -14.71
CA VAL A 142 -1.47 23.99 -14.54
C VAL A 142 -1.79 25.33 -15.18
N VAL A 143 -2.68 25.34 -16.17
CA VAL A 143 -3.02 26.58 -16.88
C VAL A 143 -3.75 27.54 -15.94
N PRO A 144 -3.26 28.79 -15.78
CA PRO A 144 -3.85 29.77 -14.86
C PRO A 144 -5.25 30.20 -15.31
N GLU A 145 -5.97 30.93 -14.45
CA GLU A 145 -7.33 31.41 -14.73
C GLU A 145 -7.45 32.24 -16.01
N ALA A 146 -6.40 32.96 -16.39
CA ALA A 146 -6.35 33.74 -17.64
C ALA A 146 -6.25 32.86 -18.91
N GLY A 147 -6.02 31.56 -18.77
CA GLY A 147 -5.69 30.66 -19.89
C GLY A 147 -4.26 30.86 -20.40
N LEU A 148 -3.88 30.04 -21.38
CA LEU A 148 -2.74 30.32 -22.27
C LEU A 148 -3.29 30.59 -23.67
N VAL A 149 -2.77 31.60 -24.34
CA VAL A 149 -3.12 31.89 -25.73
C VAL A 149 -2.32 30.99 -26.68
N ALA A 150 -2.82 30.78 -27.90
CA ALA A 150 -2.02 30.15 -28.95
C ALA A 150 -0.72 30.94 -29.14
N GLY A 151 0.41 30.25 -29.22
CA GLY A 151 1.73 30.87 -29.23
C GLY A 151 2.85 29.91 -28.85
N THR A 152 4.09 30.38 -29.00
CA THR A 152 5.28 29.63 -28.61
C THR A 152 5.58 29.85 -27.12
N TYR A 153 5.92 28.76 -26.45
CA TYR A 153 6.33 28.71 -25.06
C TYR A 153 7.64 27.95 -24.93
N ASN A 154 8.42 28.26 -23.90
CA ASN A 154 9.66 27.54 -23.62
C ASN A 154 9.83 27.23 -22.13
N ILE A 155 10.70 26.27 -21.85
CA ILE A 155 11.10 25.83 -20.54
C ILE A 155 12.61 25.61 -20.53
N ASN A 156 13.24 25.83 -19.37
CA ASN A 156 14.66 25.57 -19.17
C ASN A 156 14.87 24.27 -18.38
N MET A 157 15.98 23.58 -18.64
CA MET A 157 16.44 22.45 -17.83
C MET A 157 17.47 22.95 -16.82
N GLY A 158 17.16 22.84 -15.52
CA GLY A 158 18.03 23.30 -14.44
C GLY A 158 18.83 22.21 -13.74
N LEU A 159 18.83 20.98 -14.28
CA LEU A 159 19.59 19.84 -13.75
C LEU A 159 20.04 18.92 -14.88
N ASP A 160 21.08 18.12 -14.61
CA ASP A 160 21.40 16.95 -15.42
C ASP A 160 20.62 15.75 -14.91
N TRP A 161 19.97 15.02 -15.81
CA TRP A 161 19.25 13.80 -15.47
C TRP A 161 19.24 12.79 -16.62
N GLY A 162 19.80 11.61 -16.37
CA GLY A 162 20.01 10.59 -17.39
C GLY A 162 20.88 11.05 -18.55
N THR A 163 20.63 10.47 -19.72
CA THR A 163 21.40 10.75 -20.93
C THR A 163 21.00 12.07 -21.57
N ASN A 164 19.71 12.42 -21.54
CA ASN A 164 19.14 13.42 -22.44
C ASN A 164 18.77 14.76 -21.79
N VAL A 165 18.56 14.83 -20.47
CA VAL A 165 18.30 16.10 -19.78
C VAL A 165 19.65 16.71 -19.38
N LYS A 166 19.93 17.92 -19.88
CA LYS A 166 21.18 18.66 -19.63
C LYS A 166 20.93 20.05 -19.08
N THR A 167 21.62 20.39 -18.00
CA THR A 167 21.49 21.70 -17.35
C THR A 167 21.85 22.84 -18.31
N GLY A 168 21.12 23.95 -18.21
CA GLY A 168 21.32 25.14 -19.05
C GLY A 168 20.75 25.05 -20.47
N THR A 169 20.12 23.94 -20.84
CA THR A 169 19.42 23.82 -22.13
C THR A 169 17.98 24.35 -22.04
N SER A 170 17.46 24.82 -23.17
CA SER A 170 16.06 25.28 -23.29
C SER A 170 15.36 24.54 -24.40
N TYR A 171 14.08 24.25 -24.17
CA TYR A 171 13.20 23.61 -25.12
C TYR A 171 11.92 24.41 -25.27
N GLN A 172 11.39 24.46 -26.49
CA GLN A 172 10.20 25.20 -26.85
C GLN A 172 9.17 24.31 -27.53
N PHE A 173 7.91 24.72 -27.42
CA PHE A 173 6.76 24.12 -28.09
C PHE A 173 5.78 25.23 -28.48
N THR A 174 4.92 24.99 -29.47
CA THR A 174 3.91 25.97 -29.91
C THR A 174 2.52 25.40 -29.73
N LEU A 175 1.69 26.11 -28.98
CA LEU A 175 0.26 25.87 -28.91
C LEU A 175 -0.40 26.46 -30.15
N THR A 176 -1.15 25.66 -30.90
CA THR A 176 -1.94 26.14 -32.05
C THR A 176 -3.33 26.61 -31.63
N LYS A 177 -3.78 26.23 -30.43
CA LYS A 177 -5.03 26.65 -29.80
C LYS A 177 -4.78 27.29 -28.44
N ASN A 178 -5.73 28.10 -27.98
CA ASN A 178 -5.72 28.57 -26.60
C ASN A 178 -5.91 27.36 -25.66
N ALA A 179 -5.11 27.27 -24.61
CA ALA A 179 -5.34 26.32 -23.51
C ALA A 179 -6.26 26.99 -22.47
N PRO A 180 -7.42 26.40 -22.13
CA PRO A 180 -8.35 26.99 -21.19
C PRO A 180 -7.82 26.94 -19.75
N ALA A 181 -8.34 27.81 -18.90
CA ALA A 181 -8.09 27.81 -17.47
C ALA A 181 -8.28 26.41 -16.86
N GLY A 182 -7.36 25.99 -16.00
CA GLY A 182 -7.42 24.69 -15.36
C GLY A 182 -7.10 23.50 -16.28
N ALA A 183 -6.69 23.72 -17.54
CA ALA A 183 -6.08 22.66 -18.34
C ALA A 183 -4.76 22.18 -17.72
N ARG A 184 -4.32 20.98 -18.12
CA ARG A 184 -3.09 20.34 -17.69
C ARG A 184 -2.16 20.19 -18.88
N LEU A 185 -0.99 20.81 -18.80
CA LEU A 185 0.12 20.52 -19.70
C LEU A 185 0.96 19.42 -19.06
N THR A 186 1.07 18.30 -19.76
CA THR A 186 1.90 17.15 -19.41
C THR A 186 2.78 16.78 -20.61
N GLY A 187 3.74 15.88 -20.46
CA GLY A 187 4.71 15.59 -21.51
C GLY A 187 6.08 15.31 -20.95
N PHE A 188 7.13 15.46 -21.78
CA PHE A 188 8.50 15.12 -21.40
C PHE A 188 8.62 13.70 -20.79
N TYR A 189 7.75 12.80 -21.25
CA TYR A 189 7.68 11.43 -20.75
C TYR A 189 9.00 10.73 -21.03
N ASN A 190 9.54 10.09 -20.01
CA ASN A 190 10.82 9.39 -20.06
C ASN A 190 11.99 10.30 -20.49
N ALA A 191 11.89 11.61 -20.20
CA ALA A 191 12.91 12.61 -20.56
C ALA A 191 14.37 12.18 -20.38
N PRO A 192 14.81 11.56 -19.27
CA PRO A 192 16.21 11.17 -19.11
C PRO A 192 16.69 10.14 -20.14
N ASP A 193 15.80 9.31 -20.67
CA ASP A 193 16.12 8.15 -21.50
C ASP A 193 15.72 8.31 -22.97
N VAL A 194 14.82 9.24 -23.26
CA VAL A 194 14.34 9.54 -24.62
C VAL A 194 15.01 10.79 -25.18
N ALA A 195 15.51 10.71 -26.42
CA ALA A 195 16.13 11.84 -27.11
C ALA A 195 15.16 13.04 -27.21
N PRO A 196 15.63 14.29 -27.03
CA PRO A 196 14.74 15.46 -26.96
C PRO A 196 13.86 15.69 -28.19
N ALA A 197 14.31 15.26 -29.37
CA ALA A 197 13.53 15.32 -30.62
C ALA A 197 12.21 14.51 -30.56
N ASN A 198 12.11 13.56 -29.63
CA ASN A 198 10.91 12.73 -29.44
C ASN A 198 10.03 13.23 -28.29
N TRP A 199 10.44 14.27 -27.56
CA TRP A 199 9.60 14.83 -26.51
C TRP A 199 8.37 15.53 -27.10
N LYS A 200 7.27 15.45 -26.36
CA LYS A 200 5.98 16.05 -26.69
C LYS A 200 5.43 16.78 -25.48
N VAL A 201 4.55 17.73 -25.74
CA VAL A 201 3.64 18.32 -24.74
C VAL A 201 2.21 17.97 -25.15
N TYR A 202 1.44 17.48 -24.19
CA TYR A 202 0.02 17.17 -24.32
C TYR A 202 -0.78 18.16 -23.48
N VAL A 203 -1.83 18.71 -24.05
CA VAL A 203 -2.76 19.60 -23.35
C VAL A 203 -4.05 18.83 -23.09
N TYR A 204 -4.25 18.43 -21.84
CA TYR A 204 -5.51 17.83 -21.40
C TYR A 204 -6.41 18.89 -20.78
N LYS A 205 -7.71 18.72 -20.96
CA LYS A 205 -8.72 19.59 -20.36
C LYS A 205 -8.67 19.60 -18.83
N ASP A 206 -8.35 18.45 -18.22
CA ASP A 206 -8.29 18.28 -16.78
C ASP A 206 -7.39 17.10 -16.38
N GLN A 207 -7.28 16.86 -15.08
CA GLN A 207 -6.52 15.75 -14.48
C GLN A 207 -7.13 14.38 -14.78
N GLN A 208 -8.42 14.33 -15.12
CA GLN A 208 -9.14 13.11 -15.46
C GLN A 208 -8.86 12.66 -16.89
N LYS A 209 -8.05 13.41 -17.66
CA LYS A 209 -7.81 13.20 -19.09
C LYS A 209 -9.13 13.13 -19.87
N SER A 210 -10.14 13.91 -19.47
CA SER A 210 -11.49 13.83 -20.08
C SER A 210 -11.48 14.17 -21.58
N GLU A 211 -10.53 15.00 -22.01
CA GLU A 211 -10.33 15.38 -23.39
C GLU A 211 -8.86 15.77 -23.63
N LEU A 212 -8.26 15.26 -24.71
CA LEU A 212 -6.98 15.72 -25.24
C LEU A 212 -7.24 16.86 -26.23
N LEU A 213 -6.88 18.08 -25.85
CA LEU A 213 -7.15 19.29 -26.63
C LEU A 213 -6.14 19.48 -27.78
N GLU A 214 -4.87 19.17 -27.51
CA GLU A 214 -3.77 19.31 -28.46
C GLU A 214 -2.53 18.48 -28.05
N THR A 215 -1.72 18.11 -29.04
CA THR A 215 -0.36 17.60 -28.85
C THR A 215 0.63 18.46 -29.61
N CYS A 216 1.68 18.92 -28.94
CA CYS A 216 2.70 19.81 -29.48
C CYS A 216 4.06 19.08 -29.54
N ASN A 217 4.80 19.33 -30.63
CA ASN A 217 6.18 18.89 -30.75
C ASN A 217 7.11 19.79 -29.93
N VAL A 218 8.13 19.19 -29.31
CA VAL A 218 9.18 19.91 -28.61
C VAL A 218 10.42 20.02 -29.50
N SER A 219 11.05 21.18 -29.53
CA SER A 219 12.35 21.40 -30.18
C SER A 219 13.29 22.18 -29.27
N ALA A 220 14.59 22.10 -29.50
CA ALA A 220 15.54 22.97 -28.80
C ALA A 220 15.26 24.44 -29.14
N GLY A 221 15.40 25.33 -28.15
CA GLY A 221 15.23 26.76 -28.30
C GLY A 221 14.52 27.42 -27.11
N SER A 222 14.56 28.75 -27.08
CA SER A 222 14.05 29.60 -26.01
C SER A 222 13.09 30.69 -26.52
N ALA A 223 12.48 30.48 -27.68
CA ALA A 223 11.53 31.44 -28.25
C ALA A 223 10.22 31.49 -27.44
N GLY A 224 9.51 32.61 -27.56
CA GLY A 224 8.20 32.79 -26.94
C GLY A 224 8.23 32.97 -25.43
N THR A 225 7.11 32.67 -24.75
CA THR A 225 6.96 32.90 -23.31
C THR A 225 7.63 31.80 -22.50
N ASN A 226 8.54 32.17 -21.60
CA ASN A 226 9.16 31.22 -20.68
C ASN A 226 8.18 30.83 -19.55
N LEU A 227 7.95 29.53 -19.38
CA LEU A 227 7.09 28.97 -18.33
C LEU A 227 7.85 28.64 -17.03
N GLY A 228 9.18 28.63 -17.09
CA GLY A 228 10.05 28.43 -15.94
C GLY A 228 11.24 27.51 -16.24
N THR A 229 11.86 27.04 -15.15
CA THR A 229 13.00 26.12 -15.17
C THR A 229 12.65 24.86 -14.39
N PHE A 230 12.72 23.70 -15.05
CA PHE A 230 12.61 22.40 -14.39
C PHE A 230 13.76 22.17 -13.44
N LEU A 231 13.42 21.71 -12.23
CA LEU A 231 14.37 21.23 -11.23
C LEU A 231 13.95 19.82 -10.76
N ALA A 232 14.79 19.22 -9.92
CA ALA A 232 14.43 18.00 -9.22
C ALA A 232 13.18 18.22 -8.36
N LYS A 233 13.09 19.35 -7.65
CA LYS A 233 11.89 19.76 -6.89
C LYS A 233 10.97 20.65 -7.75
N PRO A 234 9.68 20.78 -7.40
CA PRO A 234 8.82 21.80 -7.97
C PRO A 234 9.46 23.19 -7.86
N ASN A 235 9.29 24.02 -8.88
CA ASN A 235 9.90 25.33 -8.97
C ASN A 235 8.94 26.34 -9.62
N GLY A 236 8.46 27.29 -8.82
CA GLY A 236 7.39 28.21 -9.24
C GLY A 236 6.15 27.43 -9.68
N ASN A 237 5.72 27.67 -10.92
CA ASN A 237 4.55 27.02 -11.53
C ASN A 237 4.89 25.72 -12.27
N LEU A 238 6.11 25.20 -12.12
CA LEU A 238 6.51 23.93 -12.71
C LEU A 238 6.61 22.84 -11.66
N ASN A 239 6.10 21.66 -12.01
CA ASN A 239 6.29 20.46 -11.21
C ASN A 239 7.74 19.94 -11.27
N SER A 240 8.08 18.98 -10.40
CA SER A 240 9.30 18.19 -10.46
C SER A 240 9.46 17.49 -11.81
N LEU A 241 10.63 17.58 -12.43
CA LEU A 241 10.91 16.84 -13.65
C LEU A 241 10.88 15.32 -13.44
N HIS A 242 11.15 14.82 -12.23
CA HIS A 242 11.04 13.40 -11.92
C HIS A 242 9.58 12.92 -12.02
N SER A 243 8.65 13.62 -11.37
CA SER A 243 7.23 13.27 -11.38
C SER A 243 6.60 13.43 -12.77
N VAL A 244 7.08 14.41 -13.55
CA VAL A 244 6.68 14.60 -14.95
C VAL A 244 7.21 13.48 -15.83
N GLY A 245 8.48 13.12 -15.67
CA GLY A 245 9.17 12.16 -16.53
C GLY A 245 8.84 10.70 -16.25
N TYR A 246 8.45 10.34 -15.03
CA TYR A 246 8.25 8.94 -14.62
C TYR A 246 7.24 8.72 -13.48
N GLY A 247 6.42 9.72 -13.16
CA GLY A 247 5.44 9.66 -12.09
C GLY A 247 6.05 9.81 -10.70
N ASP A 248 5.21 9.76 -9.67
CA ASP A 248 5.60 10.04 -8.29
C ASP A 248 5.69 8.78 -7.42
N ASN A 249 6.74 8.65 -6.60
CA ASN A 249 6.94 7.47 -5.76
C ASN A 249 6.40 7.56 -4.32
N ARG A 250 5.65 8.62 -3.98
CA ARG A 250 5.12 8.80 -2.62
C ARG A 250 3.85 7.98 -2.40
N TRP A 251 3.90 7.04 -1.45
CA TRP A 251 2.79 6.13 -1.13
C TRP A 251 1.49 6.83 -0.80
N TYR A 252 1.53 7.88 0.03
CA TYR A 252 0.33 8.50 0.59
C TYR A 252 -0.64 9.07 -0.45
N LYS A 253 -0.11 9.45 -1.61
CA LYS A 253 -0.87 9.96 -2.75
C LYS A 253 -0.89 9.02 -3.96
N SER A 254 -0.33 7.83 -3.82
CA SER A 254 -0.21 6.86 -4.91
C SER A 254 -1.57 6.38 -5.41
N ALA A 255 -1.62 6.03 -6.70
CA ALA A 255 -2.78 5.37 -7.28
C ALA A 255 -3.01 3.99 -6.65
N TYR A 256 -1.94 3.26 -6.28
CA TYR A 256 -2.08 1.98 -5.56
C TYR A 256 -2.86 2.13 -4.27
N ARG A 257 -2.57 3.16 -3.46
CA ARG A 257 -3.25 3.35 -2.18
C ARG A 257 -4.76 3.55 -2.38
N GLN A 258 -5.14 4.36 -3.37
CA GLN A 258 -6.55 4.57 -3.72
C GLN A 258 -7.21 3.30 -4.26
N TYR A 259 -6.56 2.62 -5.21
CA TYR A 259 -7.04 1.36 -5.79
C TYR A 259 -7.22 0.27 -4.72
N LEU A 260 -6.22 0.05 -3.86
CA LEU A 260 -6.22 -1.02 -2.85
C LEU A 260 -7.28 -0.83 -1.76
N ASN A 261 -7.67 0.42 -1.49
CA ASN A 261 -8.60 0.77 -0.42
C ASN A 261 -10.01 1.12 -0.93
N SER A 262 -10.30 0.87 -2.21
CA SER A 262 -11.59 1.20 -2.83
C SER A 262 -12.38 -0.04 -3.20
N ASP A 263 -13.68 0.00 -2.94
CA ASP A 263 -14.70 -0.96 -3.39
C ASP A 263 -15.55 -0.41 -4.55
N GLN A 264 -15.15 0.73 -5.11
CA GLN A 264 -15.88 1.41 -6.17
C GLN A 264 -15.69 0.73 -7.53
N ALA A 265 -16.63 0.93 -8.44
CA ALA A 265 -16.53 0.50 -9.83
C ALA A 265 -15.37 1.18 -10.58
N ALA A 266 -15.03 0.64 -11.75
CA ALA A 266 -14.08 1.28 -12.65
C ALA A 266 -14.56 2.71 -13.00
N GLY A 267 -13.62 3.66 -13.04
CA GLY A 267 -13.87 5.08 -13.24
C GLY A 267 -14.17 5.88 -11.98
N ALA A 268 -14.35 5.23 -10.82
CA ALA A 268 -14.81 5.90 -9.59
C ALA A 268 -13.83 5.85 -8.41
N TRP A 269 -12.76 5.04 -8.45
CA TRP A 269 -11.87 4.86 -7.31
C TRP A 269 -10.71 5.88 -7.21
N TRP A 270 -10.43 6.63 -8.28
CA TRP A 270 -9.31 7.56 -8.32
C TRP A 270 -9.77 9.02 -8.25
N THR A 271 -9.15 9.78 -7.36
CA THR A 271 -9.24 11.24 -7.31
C THR A 271 -7.84 11.84 -7.21
N PRO A 272 -7.59 13.02 -7.82
CA PRO A 272 -6.32 13.70 -7.69
C PRO A 272 -5.99 13.98 -6.22
N GLN A 273 -4.75 13.73 -5.80
CA GLN A 273 -4.26 13.99 -4.45
C GLN A 273 -3.41 15.27 -4.40
N ASP A 274 -2.97 15.77 -5.55
CA ASP A 274 -2.37 17.08 -5.70
C ASP A 274 -2.78 17.76 -7.04
N SER A 275 -2.32 19.00 -7.27
CA SER A 275 -2.68 19.78 -8.47
C SER A 275 -2.06 19.25 -9.77
N TRP A 276 -1.00 18.44 -9.66
CA TRP A 276 -0.21 17.92 -10.77
C TRP A 276 -0.61 16.52 -11.18
N ASP A 277 -1.30 15.79 -10.31
CA ASP A 277 -1.75 14.43 -10.55
C ASP A 277 -2.54 14.31 -11.84
N MET A 278 -2.29 13.22 -12.55
CA MET A 278 -3.04 12.82 -13.73
C MET A 278 -3.60 11.42 -13.50
N LYS A 279 -4.78 11.16 -14.05
CA LYS A 279 -5.46 9.87 -13.90
C LYS A 279 -4.59 8.72 -14.41
N PRO A 280 -4.37 7.65 -13.61
CA PRO A 280 -3.64 6.47 -14.05
C PRO A 280 -4.43 5.72 -15.10
N ASP A 281 -3.72 5.04 -16.01
CA ASP A 281 -4.31 4.48 -17.22
C ASP A 281 -5.34 3.36 -16.92
N GLN A 282 -5.25 2.75 -15.73
CA GLN A 282 -6.15 1.69 -15.30
C GLN A 282 -7.44 2.19 -14.64
N ALA A 283 -7.54 3.48 -14.28
CA ALA A 283 -8.66 3.99 -13.51
C ALA A 283 -10.03 3.72 -14.13
N ASP A 284 -10.15 3.84 -15.45
CA ASP A 284 -11.42 3.70 -16.17
C ASP A 284 -11.81 2.24 -16.46
N THR A 285 -10.88 1.29 -16.32
CA THR A 285 -11.08 -0.11 -16.78
C THR A 285 -10.94 -1.15 -15.69
N VAL A 286 -10.37 -0.79 -14.54
CA VAL A 286 -10.16 -1.68 -13.41
C VAL A 286 -11.00 -1.17 -12.23
N PRO A 287 -11.89 -1.97 -11.63
CA PRO A 287 -12.58 -1.58 -10.39
C PRO A 287 -11.60 -1.50 -9.21
N GLY A 288 -12.00 -0.85 -8.12
CA GLY A 288 -11.21 -0.85 -6.89
C GLY A 288 -10.92 -2.28 -6.40
N PHE A 289 -9.77 -2.50 -5.77
CA PHE A 289 -9.32 -3.83 -5.34
C PHE A 289 -10.31 -4.50 -4.39
N LEU A 290 -10.91 -3.74 -3.46
CA LEU A 290 -11.87 -4.29 -2.51
C LEU A 290 -13.20 -4.66 -3.17
N ALA A 291 -13.49 -4.16 -4.38
CA ALA A 291 -14.71 -4.49 -5.11
C ALA A 291 -14.78 -5.99 -5.47
N GLY A 292 -13.62 -6.66 -5.55
CA GLY A 292 -13.52 -8.09 -5.82
C GLY A 292 -13.75 -9.00 -4.61
N PHE A 293 -13.87 -8.46 -3.39
CA PHE A 293 -14.04 -9.25 -2.17
C PHE A 293 -15.45 -9.12 -1.58
N SER A 294 -15.82 -10.09 -0.73
CA SER A 294 -17.10 -10.10 -0.01
C SER A 294 -17.24 -8.93 0.96
N ASP A 295 -18.49 -8.60 1.29
CA ASP A 295 -18.80 -7.59 2.30
C ASP A 295 -18.25 -7.97 3.68
N ASP A 296 -18.24 -9.25 4.03
CA ASP A 296 -17.70 -9.73 5.30
C ASP A 296 -16.20 -9.46 5.41
N PHE A 297 -15.42 -9.72 4.36
CA PHE A 297 -14.00 -9.35 4.36
C PHE A 297 -13.81 -7.83 4.45
N LYS A 298 -14.54 -7.06 3.65
CA LYS A 298 -14.45 -5.58 3.67
C LYS A 298 -14.80 -5.00 5.03
N ASN A 299 -15.80 -5.56 5.70
CA ASN A 299 -16.25 -5.15 7.03
C ASN A 299 -15.26 -5.54 8.12
N ALA A 300 -14.57 -6.68 7.96
CA ALA A 300 -13.52 -7.14 8.84
C ALA A 300 -12.27 -6.26 8.82
N LEU A 301 -12.01 -5.52 7.74
CA LEU A 301 -10.83 -4.66 7.66
C LEU A 301 -11.00 -3.36 8.49
N THR A 302 -9.95 -3.02 9.23
CA THR A 302 -9.80 -1.74 9.94
C THR A 302 -8.66 -0.94 9.31
N ARG A 303 -8.79 0.39 9.26
CA ARG A 303 -7.72 1.28 8.82
C ARG A 303 -6.65 1.32 9.91
N VAL A 304 -5.44 0.93 9.57
CA VAL A 304 -4.31 0.89 10.50
C VAL A 304 -3.18 1.77 10.01
N LYS A 305 -2.39 2.27 10.95
CA LYS A 305 -1.21 3.08 10.68
C LYS A 305 -0.24 2.34 9.76
N VAL A 306 0.14 3.02 8.68
CA VAL A 306 1.17 2.62 7.74
C VAL A 306 2.16 3.77 7.62
N VAL A 307 3.44 3.46 7.88
CA VAL A 307 4.53 4.42 7.79
C VAL A 307 5.32 4.18 6.50
N THR A 308 5.63 5.26 5.81
CA THR A 308 6.53 5.29 4.65
C THR A 308 7.49 6.46 4.76
N TYR A 309 8.70 6.33 4.24
CA TYR A 309 9.65 7.44 4.16
C TYR A 309 9.74 7.99 2.75
N GLY A 310 9.79 9.32 2.65
CA GLY A 310 9.96 10.03 1.38
C GLY A 310 11.35 9.81 0.76
N ASN A 311 11.45 10.17 -0.52
CA ASN A 311 12.74 10.31 -1.19
C ASN A 311 13.43 11.62 -0.81
N THR A 312 14.75 11.72 -0.97
CA THR A 312 15.52 12.94 -0.60
C THR A 312 15.77 13.87 -1.78
N VAL A 313 15.22 13.56 -2.96
CA VAL A 313 15.45 14.31 -4.21
C VAL A 313 14.36 15.34 -4.44
N THR A 314 13.11 14.89 -4.39
CA THR A 314 11.90 15.69 -4.65
C THR A 314 11.17 16.07 -3.36
N ASP A 315 11.53 15.41 -2.25
CA ASP A 315 10.97 15.61 -0.93
C ASP A 315 12.09 15.88 0.11
N ASP A 316 11.76 15.90 1.39
CA ASP A 316 12.71 16.04 2.50
C ASP A 316 13.22 14.69 3.06
N GLY A 317 12.62 13.58 2.60
CA GLY A 317 12.96 12.24 3.05
C GLY A 317 12.38 11.84 4.40
N SER A 318 11.43 12.61 4.92
CA SER A 318 10.76 12.40 6.21
C SER A 318 9.76 11.25 6.17
N ALA A 319 9.38 10.78 7.37
CA ALA A 319 8.30 9.82 7.53
C ALA A 319 6.94 10.47 7.24
N VAL A 320 6.09 9.74 6.52
CA VAL A 320 4.69 10.07 6.27
C VAL A 320 3.83 8.93 6.82
N VAL A 321 2.82 9.31 7.60
CA VAL A 321 1.85 8.38 8.16
C VAL A 321 0.58 8.39 7.30
N THR A 322 0.09 7.20 7.02
CA THR A 322 -1.22 6.95 6.39
C THR A 322 -1.99 5.95 7.23
N TYR A 323 -3.29 5.84 6.96
CA TYR A 323 -4.14 4.83 7.59
C TYR A 323 -4.89 4.06 6.51
N ASP A 324 -4.59 2.78 6.40
CA ASP A 324 -4.99 1.96 5.27
C ASP A 324 -5.62 0.65 5.75
N LYS A 325 -6.68 0.20 5.05
CA LYS A 325 -7.25 -1.14 5.23
C LYS A 325 -6.32 -2.19 4.61
N ILE A 326 -5.87 -1.89 3.40
CA ILE A 326 -4.97 -2.71 2.58
C ILE A 326 -3.75 -1.86 2.21
N PHE A 327 -2.55 -2.41 2.39
CA PHE A 327 -1.29 -1.73 2.09
C PHE A 327 -0.30 -2.64 1.37
N LEU A 328 0.63 -2.07 0.60
CA LEU A 328 1.75 -2.85 0.04
C LEU A 328 2.82 -3.03 1.11
N PRO A 329 3.45 -4.21 1.26
CA PRO A 329 4.57 -4.40 2.18
C PRO A 329 5.72 -3.40 1.93
N SER A 330 6.50 -3.09 2.97
CA SER A 330 7.77 -2.36 2.85
C SER A 330 8.95 -3.30 2.65
N LEU A 331 10.12 -2.77 2.24
CA LEU A 331 11.37 -3.52 2.22
C LEU A 331 11.69 -4.16 3.57
N GLU A 332 11.52 -3.38 4.64
CA GLU A 332 11.77 -3.82 6.01
C GLU A 332 10.82 -4.97 6.37
N GLU A 333 9.52 -4.84 6.11
CA GLU A 333 8.57 -5.91 6.41
C GLU A 333 8.87 -7.23 5.69
N ILE A 334 9.35 -7.17 4.44
CA ILE A 334 9.71 -8.37 3.69
C ILE A 334 11.09 -8.93 4.05
N TYR A 335 11.73 -8.52 5.14
CA TYR A 335 13.07 -9.01 5.54
C TYR A 335 14.20 -8.65 4.56
N CYS A 336 14.11 -7.47 3.94
CA CYS A 336 15.20 -6.87 3.18
C CYS A 336 15.82 -5.71 3.95
N SER A 337 17.10 -5.42 3.70
CA SER A 337 17.77 -4.24 4.24
C SER A 337 17.19 -2.97 3.62
N PRO A 338 16.50 -2.10 4.39
CA PRO A 338 15.90 -0.90 3.84
C PRO A 338 16.95 0.21 3.68
N GLN A 339 16.66 1.23 2.87
CA GLN A 339 17.49 2.45 2.80
C GLN A 339 17.31 3.38 4.01
N VAL A 340 16.23 3.18 4.76
CA VAL A 340 15.90 3.83 6.02
C VAL A 340 14.98 2.90 6.82
N SER A 341 15.25 2.73 8.11
CA SER A 341 14.41 1.94 9.01
C SER A 341 13.18 2.73 9.47
N GLY A 342 12.12 2.02 9.85
CA GLY A 342 10.91 2.60 10.44
C GLY A 342 9.66 2.48 9.57
N GLU A 343 9.74 1.76 8.44
CA GLU A 343 8.58 1.46 7.60
C GLU A 343 7.85 0.19 8.06
N GLY A 344 8.05 -0.24 9.30
CA GLY A 344 7.45 -1.45 9.86
C GLY A 344 8.49 -2.25 10.64
N THR A 345 8.20 -3.55 10.80
CA THR A 345 9.13 -4.50 11.43
C THR A 345 9.23 -5.73 10.55
N TYR A 346 10.37 -6.39 10.61
CA TYR A 346 10.61 -7.66 9.92
C TYR A 346 9.49 -8.67 10.18
N TRP A 347 8.84 -9.16 9.11
CA TRP A 347 7.87 -10.24 9.23
C TRP A 347 8.58 -11.60 9.36
N PRO A 348 8.27 -12.38 10.41
CA PRO A 348 8.87 -13.70 10.63
C PRO A 348 8.77 -14.62 9.41
N TYR A 349 7.65 -14.56 8.68
CA TYR A 349 7.44 -15.36 7.48
C TYR A 349 8.55 -15.23 6.45
N TRP A 350 8.99 -14.02 6.13
CA TRP A 350 10.02 -13.82 5.11
C TRP A 350 11.38 -14.30 5.58
N LYS A 351 11.66 -14.20 6.88
CA LYS A 351 12.88 -14.76 7.48
C LYS A 351 12.87 -16.30 7.38
N GLU A 352 11.76 -16.94 7.76
CA GLU A 352 11.60 -18.40 7.72
C GLU A 352 11.59 -18.94 6.29
N ARG A 353 10.77 -18.35 5.41
CA ARG A 353 10.64 -18.73 4.00
C ARG A 353 11.96 -18.65 3.25
N THR A 354 12.80 -17.66 3.57
CA THR A 354 14.10 -17.51 2.91
C THR A 354 15.25 -18.25 3.60
N GLY A 355 15.06 -18.68 4.85
CA GLY A 355 16.12 -19.24 5.70
C GLY A 355 17.26 -18.25 6.00
N ALA A 356 17.05 -16.95 5.76
CA ALA A 356 18.09 -15.95 5.88
C ALA A 356 18.37 -15.63 7.35
N LYS A 357 19.67 -15.56 7.72
CA LYS A 357 20.10 -15.21 9.08
C LYS A 357 20.13 -13.71 9.33
N THR A 358 20.28 -12.93 8.27
CA THR A 358 20.31 -11.47 8.26
C THR A 358 19.37 -10.95 7.18
N PRO A 359 18.87 -9.70 7.30
CA PRO A 359 18.09 -9.07 6.24
C PRO A 359 18.80 -9.16 4.88
N GLN A 360 18.03 -9.48 3.84
CA GLN A 360 18.56 -9.72 2.50
C GLN A 360 18.88 -8.39 1.79
N ALA A 361 19.97 -8.38 1.02
CA ALA A 361 20.47 -7.18 0.35
C ALA A 361 19.59 -6.76 -0.85
N LEU A 362 19.64 -5.48 -1.19
CA LEU A 362 19.04 -4.95 -2.41
C LEU A 362 19.86 -5.38 -3.65
N TRP A 363 19.24 -5.35 -4.83
CA TRP A 363 19.87 -5.65 -6.13
C TRP A 363 20.35 -7.09 -6.29
N GLN A 364 19.82 -8.00 -5.48
CA GLN A 364 20.11 -9.43 -5.53
C GLN A 364 18.86 -10.21 -5.89
N THR A 365 19.05 -11.41 -6.43
CA THR A 365 17.95 -12.32 -6.80
C THR A 365 17.77 -13.42 -5.77
N TYR A 366 16.56 -13.53 -5.23
CA TYR A 366 16.18 -14.54 -4.24
C TYR A 366 14.96 -15.31 -4.73
N PRO A 367 15.13 -16.51 -5.34
CA PRO A 367 14.02 -17.26 -5.94
C PRO A 367 12.85 -17.56 -4.99
N LEU A 368 13.11 -17.67 -3.68
CA LEU A 368 12.08 -17.90 -2.66
C LEU A 368 11.14 -16.69 -2.45
N ARG A 369 11.45 -15.54 -3.06
CA ARG A 369 10.60 -14.33 -3.08
C ARG A 369 9.71 -14.22 -4.30
N ILE A 370 9.79 -15.17 -5.24
CA ILE A 370 8.94 -15.13 -6.42
C ILE A 370 7.47 -15.20 -5.98
N THR A 371 6.74 -14.12 -6.26
CA THR A 371 5.30 -14.08 -6.11
C THR A 371 4.66 -14.52 -7.42
N ARG A 372 3.76 -15.50 -7.35
CA ARG A 372 3.10 -16.09 -8.53
C ARG A 372 1.75 -15.44 -8.79
N ASP A 373 1.30 -15.44 -10.04
CA ASP A 373 0.00 -14.88 -10.44
C ASP A 373 -1.19 -15.66 -9.84
N LEU A 374 -2.24 -14.95 -9.39
CA LEU A 374 -3.44 -15.57 -8.82
C LEU A 374 -4.18 -16.48 -9.82
N ALA A 375 -4.28 -16.06 -11.08
CA ALA A 375 -4.92 -16.83 -12.15
C ALA A 375 -3.98 -17.88 -12.79
N GLN A 376 -2.67 -17.63 -12.77
CA GLN A 376 -1.65 -18.48 -13.37
C GLN A 376 -0.53 -18.78 -12.35
N ARG A 377 -0.82 -19.66 -11.38
CA ARG A 377 0.03 -19.93 -10.20
C ARG A 377 1.46 -20.44 -10.49
N THR A 378 1.80 -20.72 -11.74
CA THR A 378 3.16 -21.07 -12.19
C THR A 378 3.96 -19.86 -12.72
N VAL A 379 3.31 -18.73 -13.02
CA VAL A 379 3.91 -17.54 -13.62
C VAL A 379 4.36 -16.56 -12.53
N GLY A 380 5.65 -16.22 -12.50
CA GLY A 380 6.18 -15.19 -11.62
C GLY A 380 5.77 -13.79 -12.07
N ARG A 381 5.47 -12.89 -11.13
CA ARG A 381 5.07 -11.50 -11.40
C ARG A 381 6.01 -10.51 -10.74
N HIS A 382 6.15 -9.35 -11.38
CA HIS A 382 6.71 -8.17 -10.73
C HIS A 382 5.70 -7.65 -9.72
N VAL A 383 6.11 -7.48 -8.47
CA VAL A 383 5.24 -6.99 -7.40
C VAL A 383 5.79 -5.72 -6.75
N ARG A 384 4.93 -4.72 -6.59
CA ARG A 384 5.29 -3.44 -5.95
C ARG A 384 5.35 -3.54 -4.43
N LEU A 385 6.24 -2.73 -3.86
CA LEU A 385 6.30 -2.39 -2.44
C LEU A 385 5.97 -0.91 -2.25
N ARG A 386 5.63 -0.51 -1.03
CA ARG A 386 5.38 0.92 -0.72
C ARG A 386 6.64 1.76 -0.52
N SER A 387 7.78 1.11 -0.27
CA SER A 387 9.06 1.79 -0.03
C SER A 387 9.51 2.58 -1.26
N ALA A 388 9.79 3.87 -1.06
CA ALA A 388 10.38 4.72 -2.10
C ALA A 388 11.89 4.47 -2.22
N PHE A 389 12.44 4.56 -3.44
CA PHE A 389 13.88 4.68 -3.61
C PHE A 389 14.32 6.10 -3.24
N ARG A 390 15.17 6.23 -2.22
CA ARG A 390 15.48 7.56 -1.65
C ARG A 390 16.24 8.47 -2.61
N GLY A 391 17.05 7.88 -3.49
CA GLY A 391 17.84 8.61 -4.48
C GLY A 391 17.09 9.06 -5.73
N SER A 392 15.76 8.96 -5.78
CA SER A 392 14.96 9.44 -6.92
C SER A 392 13.52 9.79 -6.53
N GLY A 393 12.90 10.75 -7.19
CA GLY A 393 11.49 11.14 -6.97
C GLY A 393 10.43 10.24 -7.60
N ASN A 394 10.85 9.37 -8.52
CA ASN A 394 9.94 8.68 -9.42
C ASN A 394 10.06 7.17 -9.38
N ILE A 395 10.74 6.61 -8.39
CA ILE A 395 11.07 5.19 -8.33
C ILE A 395 10.58 4.58 -7.02
N ALA A 396 9.78 3.53 -7.11
CA ALA A 396 9.34 2.72 -5.98
C ALA A 396 9.92 1.30 -6.05
N PHE A 397 10.22 0.72 -4.89
CA PHE A 397 10.77 -0.62 -4.78
C PHE A 397 9.75 -1.71 -5.17
N GLY A 398 10.27 -2.90 -5.41
CA GLY A 398 9.48 -4.10 -5.57
C GLY A 398 10.34 -5.35 -5.74
N VAL A 399 9.69 -6.45 -6.09
CA VAL A 399 10.34 -7.74 -6.36
C VAL A 399 10.04 -8.15 -7.79
N THR A 400 11.05 -8.57 -8.54
CA THR A 400 10.91 -9.03 -9.93
C THR A 400 10.19 -10.38 -9.99
N SER A 401 9.71 -10.76 -11.17
CA SER A 401 9.19 -12.10 -11.46
C SER A 401 10.19 -13.24 -11.21
N SER A 402 11.50 -12.94 -11.11
CA SER A 402 12.57 -13.88 -10.76
C SER A 402 12.99 -13.84 -9.28
N GLY A 403 12.37 -12.98 -8.47
CA GLY A 403 12.71 -12.81 -7.05
C GLY A 403 13.80 -11.77 -6.78
N GLY A 404 14.15 -10.94 -7.77
CA GLY A 404 15.09 -9.84 -7.67
C GLY A 404 14.53 -8.66 -6.88
N VAL A 405 15.23 -8.20 -5.84
CA VAL A 405 14.81 -7.01 -5.08
C VAL A 405 15.33 -5.78 -5.79
N GLY A 406 14.42 -5.02 -6.38
CA GLY A 406 14.74 -3.96 -7.33
C GLY A 406 13.82 -2.76 -7.19
N TYR A 407 13.88 -1.87 -8.18
CA TYR A 407 12.99 -0.74 -8.26
C TYR A 407 12.60 -0.45 -9.71
N TRP A 408 11.52 0.33 -9.88
CA TRP A 408 11.08 0.77 -11.20
C TRP A 408 10.41 2.14 -11.12
N GLY A 409 10.41 2.85 -12.25
CA GLY A 409 9.66 4.10 -12.44
C GLY A 409 8.19 3.94 -12.04
N ALA A 410 7.62 4.92 -11.34
CA ALA A 410 6.28 4.87 -10.76
C ALA A 410 5.17 4.72 -11.82
N VAL A 411 5.42 5.19 -13.04
CA VAL A 411 4.55 5.04 -14.22
C VAL A 411 4.40 3.61 -14.73
N TYR A 412 5.29 2.70 -14.35
CA TYR A 412 5.16 1.31 -14.79
C TYR A 412 4.10 0.59 -13.96
N ALA A 413 3.16 -0.02 -14.66
CA ALA A 413 2.11 -0.83 -14.07
C ALA A 413 2.63 -2.23 -13.74
N TYR A 414 2.44 -2.67 -12.50
CA TYR A 414 2.84 -4.00 -12.05
C TYR A 414 1.77 -4.60 -11.13
N ARG A 415 1.94 -5.86 -10.74
CA ARG A 415 1.07 -6.51 -9.76
C ARG A 415 1.46 -6.11 -8.34
N CYS A 416 0.70 -6.60 -7.37
CA CYS A 416 1.04 -6.49 -5.96
C CYS A 416 0.64 -7.76 -5.20
N ALA A 417 1.31 -8.01 -4.07
CA ALA A 417 0.85 -8.95 -3.04
C ALA A 417 0.61 -8.14 -1.76
N PRO A 418 -0.56 -7.48 -1.65
CA PRO A 418 -0.83 -6.57 -0.56
C PRO A 418 -1.02 -7.30 0.76
N ALA A 419 -1.00 -6.53 1.85
CA ALA A 419 -1.19 -7.00 3.20
C ALA A 419 -2.29 -6.22 3.92
N CYS A 420 -2.81 -6.81 4.99
CA CYS A 420 -3.79 -6.21 5.89
C CYS A 420 -3.57 -6.69 7.33
N LYS A 421 -4.19 -6.02 8.30
CA LYS A 421 -4.18 -6.44 9.71
C LYS A 421 -5.56 -6.92 10.13
N MET A 422 -5.65 -8.15 10.64
CA MET A 422 -6.81 -8.64 11.37
C MET A 422 -6.72 -8.17 12.82
N THR A 423 -7.68 -7.38 13.27
CA THR A 423 -7.70 -6.78 14.60
C THR A 423 -9.12 -6.39 15.02
N ASN A 424 -9.35 -6.27 16.33
CA ASN A 424 -10.55 -5.70 16.94
C ASN A 424 -10.41 -4.20 17.25
N LEU A 425 -9.40 -3.55 16.67
CA LEU A 425 -9.28 -2.09 16.72
C LEU A 425 -10.60 -1.44 16.27
N VAL A 426 -11.17 -0.65 17.18
CA VAL A 426 -12.44 0.06 16.96
C VAL A 426 -12.21 1.11 15.87
N LYS A 427 -13.13 1.17 14.90
CA LYS A 427 -13.07 2.08 13.75
C LYS A 427 -13.19 3.53 14.15
#